data_AF-A0A1F9ALI4-F1
#
_entry.id   AF-A0A1F9ALI4-F1
#
_cell.length_a   1.000
_cell.length_b   1.000
_cell.length_c   1.000
_cell.angle_alpha   90.00
_cell.angle_beta   90.00
_cell.angle_gamma   90.00
#
_symmetry.space_group_name_H-M   'P 1'
#
loop_
_entity.id
_entity.type
_entity.pdbx_description
1 polymer ?
#
loop_
_entity_poly.entity_id
_entity_poly.type
_entity_poly.pdbx_seq_one_letter_code
_entity_poly.pdbx_strand_id
1 'polypeptide(L)'
;MKTDRFLRNPAIVLILISWGIYLAGCAGPQVKAPEEKKQAEVIPAPSFLQVVVKPGDTYISLAAAHLNDPSMDWLIAEFNGTTILTPGQEVIVPLKSYNKGGLNLTGYQTVPVLSYHNFSESKASKMNITAANFEAQMKLIREKGYHVITMDRLFEFLQFKTQIPNKSVVITIDDGWRTAYEIAFPILKKYGYPATLFLYTDLITGGKKTLSWDLIREMSQNGIDMQGHTKTHRNLSLQGEKEAFKEYYESIANEIAESTRVIKEQLNKEVKYLAYPYGDSNRLVVALLRKNGYIGAFTVQRGGNPFFIADFAIKRSMIYGDMDLNRFEKNLVTFSKEEFK
;
A
#
# COMPACT_ATOMS: atom_id res chain seq x y z
N MET A 1 -83.39 3.46 14.83
CA MET A 1 -84.68 2.77 15.03
C MET A 1 -84.52 1.87 16.26
N LYS A 2 -85.24 2.17 17.35
CA LYS A 2 -85.34 1.47 18.67
C LYS A 2 -84.06 1.46 19.54
N THR A 3 -83.95 2.18 20.68
CA THR A 3 -84.61 2.06 22.03
C THR A 3 -84.28 0.71 22.70
N ASP A 4 -83.93 0.51 23.98
CA ASP A 4 -84.06 1.18 25.29
C ASP A 4 -82.92 0.70 26.24
N ARG A 5 -82.30 1.50 27.11
CA ARG A 5 -82.61 1.73 28.56
C ARG A 5 -82.99 0.50 29.40
N PHE A 6 -82.30 0.33 30.54
CA PHE A 6 -82.77 0.18 31.95
C PHE A 6 -81.65 -0.50 32.78
N LEU A 7 -80.90 0.24 33.59
CA LEU A 7 -81.14 0.52 35.03
C LEU A 7 -81.08 -0.72 35.94
N ARG A 8 -80.08 -0.77 36.85
CA ARG A 8 -80.24 -0.75 38.33
C ARG A 8 -78.96 -1.16 39.06
N ASN A 9 -78.37 -0.21 39.77
CA ASN A 9 -77.68 -0.41 41.06
C ASN A 9 -78.80 -0.35 42.15
N PRO A 10 -78.70 -0.96 43.35
CA PRO A 10 -77.64 -0.62 44.31
C PRO A 10 -77.25 -1.70 45.35
N ALA A 11 -76.21 -1.35 46.13
CA ALA A 11 -75.92 -1.73 47.52
C ALA A 11 -75.51 -3.17 47.84
N ILE A 12 -74.32 -3.32 48.46
CA ILE A 12 -74.15 -3.72 49.87
C ILE A 12 -72.65 -3.88 50.16
N VAL A 13 -72.21 -3.22 51.23
CA VAL A 13 -70.90 -3.34 51.87
C VAL A 13 -71.08 -4.22 53.10
N LEU A 14 -70.32 -5.31 53.23
CA LEU A 14 -69.61 -5.78 54.46
C LEU A 14 -69.19 -7.26 54.37
N ILE A 15 -67.90 -7.43 54.08
CA ILE A 15 -66.88 -8.27 54.73
C ILE A 15 -67.37 -9.41 55.67
N LEU A 16 -66.94 -10.66 55.40
CA LEU A 16 -66.07 -11.48 56.27
C LEU A 16 -65.76 -12.88 55.67
N ILE A 17 -64.50 -13.05 55.28
CA ILE A 17 -63.54 -14.15 55.51
C ILE A 17 -64.10 -15.59 55.70
N SER A 18 -63.73 -16.52 54.79
CA SER A 18 -62.71 -17.57 55.08
C SER A 18 -62.48 -18.56 53.91
N TRP A 19 -61.20 -18.70 53.57
CA TRP A 19 -60.45 -19.95 53.31
C TRP A 19 -60.75 -20.81 52.06
N GLY A 20 -59.79 -20.71 51.12
CA GLY A 20 -59.04 -21.88 50.65
C GLY A 20 -59.44 -22.43 49.29
N ILE A 21 -58.56 -22.29 48.29
CA ILE A 21 -58.13 -23.37 47.38
C ILE A 21 -56.84 -22.91 46.67
N TYR A 22 -55.89 -23.83 46.65
CA TYR A 22 -54.56 -23.77 46.08
C TYR A 22 -54.53 -23.37 44.59
N LEU A 23 -53.58 -22.51 44.22
CA LEU A 23 -52.98 -22.52 42.89
C LEU A 23 -51.46 -22.45 43.04
N ALA A 24 -50.81 -23.51 42.55
CA ALA A 24 -49.37 -23.65 42.47
C ALA A 24 -48.79 -22.54 41.58
N GLY A 25 -47.99 -21.65 42.18
CA GLY A 25 -47.20 -20.67 41.45
C GLY A 25 -45.92 -21.33 40.93
N CYS A 26 -45.74 -21.33 39.60
CA CYS A 26 -44.49 -21.69 38.97
C CYS A 26 -43.38 -20.72 39.41
N ALA A 27 -42.43 -21.19 40.22
CA ALA A 27 -41.22 -20.45 40.51
C ALA A 27 -40.30 -20.50 39.28
N GLY A 28 -40.24 -19.41 38.52
CA GLY A 28 -39.22 -19.22 37.50
C GLY A 28 -37.84 -19.07 38.14
N PRO A 29 -36.76 -19.55 37.51
CA PRO A 29 -35.42 -19.45 38.08
C PRO A 29 -35.01 -17.98 38.24
N GLN A 30 -34.55 -17.61 39.44
CA GLN A 30 -33.96 -16.29 39.68
C GLN A 30 -32.69 -16.16 38.85
N VAL A 31 -32.73 -15.29 37.83
CA VAL A 31 -31.55 -14.87 37.10
C VAL A 31 -30.69 -14.05 38.06
N LYS A 32 -29.57 -14.63 38.52
CA LYS A 32 -28.53 -13.86 39.21
C LYS A 32 -28.10 -12.73 38.27
N ALA A 33 -28.12 -11.50 38.78
CA ALA A 33 -27.52 -10.37 38.08
C ALA A 33 -26.09 -10.76 37.66
N PRO A 34 -25.64 -10.39 36.44
CA PRO A 34 -24.27 -10.65 36.04
C PRO A 34 -23.35 -9.99 37.06
N GLU A 35 -22.37 -10.72 37.58
CA GLU A 35 -21.26 -10.10 38.30
C GLU A 35 -20.72 -8.97 37.42
N GLU A 36 -20.62 -7.75 37.99
CA GLU A 36 -19.93 -6.64 37.35
C GLU A 36 -18.54 -7.15 36.94
N LYS A 37 -18.37 -7.43 35.64
CA LYS A 37 -17.05 -7.66 35.08
C LYS A 37 -16.28 -6.39 35.39
N LYS A 38 -15.32 -6.47 36.32
CA LYS A 38 -14.32 -5.42 36.55
C LYS A 38 -13.86 -4.96 35.16
N GLN A 39 -14.22 -3.73 34.80
CA GLN A 39 -13.73 -3.14 33.56
C GLN A 39 -12.21 -3.28 33.61
N ALA A 40 -11.63 -3.86 32.55
CA ALA A 40 -10.19 -4.01 32.48
C ALA A 40 -9.55 -2.64 32.74
N GLU A 41 -8.61 -2.58 33.68
CA GLU A 41 -7.88 -1.36 33.97
C GLU A 41 -7.07 -0.99 32.73
N VAL A 42 -7.51 0.05 32.01
CA VAL A 42 -6.83 0.53 30.81
C VAL A 42 -5.72 1.46 31.25
N ILE A 43 -4.50 0.94 31.37
CA ILE A 43 -3.29 1.75 31.56
C ILE A 43 -2.85 2.24 30.16
N PRO A 44 -2.93 3.54 29.84
CA PRO A 44 -2.49 4.04 28.54
C PRO A 44 -0.97 3.82 28.40
N ALA A 45 -0.58 3.05 27.39
CA ALA A 45 0.83 2.89 27.04
C ALA A 45 1.40 4.24 26.56
N PRO A 46 2.65 4.61 26.95
CA PRO A 46 3.28 5.84 26.50
C PRO A 46 3.41 5.84 24.96
N SER A 47 3.18 7.00 24.35
CA SER A 47 3.38 7.19 22.90
C SER A 47 4.83 7.42 22.52
N PHE A 48 5.67 7.78 23.49
CA PHE A 48 7.07 8.17 23.31
C PHE A 48 7.91 7.67 24.49
N LEU A 49 9.18 7.40 24.24
CA LEU A 49 10.19 7.11 25.25
C LEU A 49 11.32 8.13 25.13
N GLN A 50 11.76 8.72 26.24
CA GLN A 50 12.96 9.56 26.28
C GLN A 50 14.15 8.68 26.64
N VAL A 51 15.21 8.76 25.84
CA VAL A 51 16.43 7.96 25.98
C VAL A 51 17.64 8.87 26.02
N VAL A 52 18.54 8.64 26.98
CA VAL A 52 19.86 9.28 27.01
C VAL A 52 20.83 8.43 26.20
N VAL A 53 21.37 9.00 25.13
CA VAL A 53 22.30 8.33 24.20
C VAL A 53 23.57 7.92 24.95
N LYS A 54 23.97 6.66 24.81
CA LYS A 54 25.22 6.11 25.37
C LYS A 54 26.33 6.08 24.33
N PRO A 55 27.61 6.03 24.75
CA PRO A 55 28.71 5.76 23.83
C PRO A 55 28.47 4.48 23.01
N GLY A 56 28.49 4.61 21.69
CA GLY A 56 28.25 3.50 20.75
C GLY A 56 26.80 3.35 20.27
N ASP A 57 25.85 4.11 20.82
CA ASP A 57 24.48 4.10 20.31
C ASP A 57 24.39 4.66 18.88
N THR A 58 23.55 4.02 18.09
CA THR A 58 23.16 4.43 16.73
C THR A 58 21.64 4.47 16.67
N TYR A 59 21.05 5.16 15.69
CA TYR A 59 19.60 5.08 15.51
C TYR A 59 19.11 3.64 15.25
N ILE A 60 19.93 2.83 14.58
CA ILE A 60 19.67 1.40 14.35
C ILE A 60 19.60 0.64 15.68
N SER A 61 20.57 0.85 16.59
CA SER A 61 20.56 0.17 17.90
C SER A 61 19.40 0.64 18.77
N LEU A 62 19.06 1.93 18.74
CA LEU A 62 17.91 2.47 19.46
C LEU A 62 16.57 1.90 18.91
N ALA A 63 16.43 1.81 17.59
CA ALA A 63 15.24 1.24 16.96
C ALA A 63 15.12 -0.26 17.24
N ALA A 64 16.22 -1.01 17.18
CA ALA A 64 16.24 -2.42 17.58
C ALA A 64 15.82 -2.61 19.05
N ALA A 65 16.31 -1.77 19.95
CA ALA A 65 16.06 -1.90 21.39
C ALA A 65 14.64 -1.48 21.81
N HIS A 66 14.04 -0.50 21.12
CA HIS A 66 12.82 0.15 21.59
C HIS A 66 11.62 0.00 20.64
N LEU A 67 11.86 -0.28 19.37
CA LEU A 67 10.81 -0.50 18.36
C LEU A 67 10.74 -1.96 17.90
N ASN A 68 11.69 -2.82 18.34
CA ASN A 68 11.86 -4.19 17.87
C ASN A 68 12.00 -4.30 16.33
N ASP A 69 12.44 -3.21 15.69
CA ASP A 69 12.67 -3.15 14.25
C ASP A 69 13.82 -2.18 13.96
N PRO A 70 15.05 -2.69 13.69
CA PRO A 70 16.20 -1.84 13.36
C PRO A 70 16.01 -1.00 12.11
N SER A 71 15.07 -1.37 11.21
CA SER A 71 14.78 -0.61 9.99
C SER A 71 13.91 0.64 10.23
N MET A 72 13.48 0.86 11.48
CA MET A 72 12.74 2.05 11.91
C MET A 72 13.64 3.14 12.50
N ASP A 73 14.95 3.07 12.30
CA ASP A 73 15.94 4.06 12.74
C ASP A 73 15.61 5.48 12.24
N TRP A 74 15.12 5.60 10.99
CA TRP A 74 14.64 6.84 10.41
C TRP A 74 13.52 7.51 11.22
N LEU A 75 12.64 6.74 11.88
CA LEU A 75 11.52 7.30 12.65
C LEU A 75 12.04 8.13 13.82
N ILE A 76 13.08 7.62 14.47
CA ILE A 76 13.75 8.27 15.60
C ILE A 76 14.53 9.49 15.08
N ALA A 77 15.32 9.32 14.02
CA ALA A 77 16.11 10.41 13.44
C ALA A 77 15.23 11.59 12.98
N GLU A 78 14.13 11.30 12.29
CA GLU A 78 13.20 12.32 11.79
C GLU A 78 12.47 13.04 12.91
N PHE A 79 12.01 12.32 13.94
CA PHE A 79 11.31 12.93 15.06
C PHE A 79 12.22 13.91 15.82
N ASN A 80 13.50 13.58 15.97
CA ASN A 80 14.47 14.42 16.67
C ASN A 80 15.14 15.46 15.75
N GLY A 81 14.91 15.41 14.44
CA GLY A 81 15.48 16.36 13.47
C GLY A 81 17.01 16.31 13.36
N THR A 82 17.65 15.18 13.69
CA THR A 82 19.11 15.02 13.62
C THR A 82 19.50 13.67 13.05
N THR A 83 20.56 13.64 12.25
CA THR A 83 21.15 12.40 11.70
C THR A 83 22.35 11.91 12.51
N ILE A 84 22.78 12.66 13.53
CA ILE A 84 23.94 12.36 14.37
C ILE A 84 23.49 12.26 15.83
N LEU A 85 23.94 11.22 16.51
CA LEU A 85 23.74 11.01 17.94
C LEU A 85 25.01 11.37 18.71
N THR A 86 24.88 12.12 19.80
CA THR A 86 25.98 12.45 20.70
C THR A 86 25.76 11.79 22.06
N PRO A 87 26.75 11.08 22.65
CA PRO A 87 26.61 10.54 23.99
C PRO A 87 26.21 11.62 25.02
N GLY A 88 25.24 11.31 25.87
CA GLY A 88 24.63 12.24 26.82
C GLY A 88 23.47 13.07 26.26
N GLN A 89 23.24 13.07 24.94
CA GLN A 89 22.07 13.69 24.33
C GLN A 89 20.80 12.96 24.74
N GLU A 90 19.73 13.71 25.01
CA GLU A 90 18.39 13.16 25.16
C GLU A 90 17.71 13.11 23.79
N VAL A 91 17.17 11.95 23.43
CA VAL A 91 16.39 11.74 22.22
C VAL A 91 15.04 11.11 22.54
N ILE A 92 14.04 11.43 21.74
CA ILE A 92 12.70 10.86 21.86
C ILE A 92 12.53 9.73 20.84
N VAL A 93 12.10 8.57 21.31
CA VAL A 93 11.75 7.40 20.50
C VAL A 93 10.23 7.32 20.39
N PRO A 94 9.62 7.57 19.22
CA PRO A 94 8.19 7.39 19.02
C PRO A 94 7.84 5.91 19.00
N LEU A 95 7.01 5.45 19.95
CA LEU A 95 6.61 4.04 20.05
C LEU A 95 5.46 3.68 19.07
N LYS A 96 4.89 4.68 18.41
CA LYS A 96 3.83 4.56 17.40
C LYS A 96 4.06 5.59 16.29
N SER A 97 3.51 5.35 15.09
CA SER A 97 3.50 6.35 14.02
C SER A 97 2.79 7.63 14.48
N TYR A 98 3.47 8.77 14.34
CA TYR A 98 2.96 10.09 14.73
C TYR A 98 2.57 10.94 13.53
N ASN A 99 3.02 10.58 12.32
CA ASN A 99 2.71 11.30 11.09
C ASN A 99 2.20 10.36 9.98
N LYS A 100 1.04 9.75 10.21
CA LYS A 100 0.36 8.96 9.17
C LYS A 100 -0.10 9.89 8.04
N GLY A 101 0.09 9.45 6.80
CA GLY A 101 -0.21 10.27 5.61
C GLY A 101 0.77 11.42 5.35
N GLY A 102 1.79 11.60 6.19
CA GLY A 102 2.87 12.57 5.95
C GLY A 102 2.39 14.02 5.91
N LEU A 103 1.39 14.36 6.71
CA LEU A 103 0.84 15.71 6.83
C LEU A 103 1.74 16.57 7.70
N ASN A 104 1.94 17.82 7.33
CA ASN A 104 2.55 18.80 8.22
C ASN A 104 1.88 20.18 8.04
N LEU A 105 2.29 21.17 8.85
CA LEU A 105 1.72 22.52 8.82
C LEU A 105 1.94 23.28 7.51
N THR A 106 2.85 22.82 6.65
CA THR A 106 3.26 23.52 5.41
C THR A 106 2.97 22.71 4.15
N GLY A 107 2.25 21.60 4.26
CA GLY A 107 1.92 20.73 3.13
C GLY A 107 1.82 19.26 3.48
N TYR A 108 2.11 18.40 2.50
CA TYR A 108 1.99 16.95 2.63
C TYR A 108 3.07 16.19 1.86
N GLN A 109 3.46 15.04 2.40
CA GLN A 109 4.37 14.12 1.76
C GLN A 109 3.72 13.51 0.51
N THR A 110 4.53 13.37 -0.53
CA THR A 110 4.17 12.64 -1.75
C THR A 110 5.22 11.58 -2.05
N VAL A 111 4.83 10.46 -2.64
CA VAL A 111 5.78 9.42 -3.05
C VAL A 111 5.89 9.38 -4.57
N PRO A 112 7.05 9.71 -5.17
CA PRO A 112 7.30 9.48 -6.58
C PRO A 112 7.45 7.97 -6.84
N VAL A 113 6.87 7.51 -7.95
CA VAL A 113 7.04 6.14 -8.45
C VAL A 113 7.74 6.24 -9.80
N LEU A 114 8.94 5.67 -9.90
CA LEU A 114 9.76 5.70 -11.11
C LEU A 114 9.40 4.51 -12.00
N SER A 115 9.24 4.73 -13.30
CA SER A 115 8.93 3.67 -14.29
C SER A 115 10.07 3.55 -15.31
N TYR A 116 10.74 2.41 -15.27
CA TYR A 116 11.76 1.96 -16.21
C TYR A 116 11.20 0.85 -17.11
N HIS A 117 11.85 0.56 -18.23
CA HIS A 117 11.41 -0.49 -19.16
C HIS A 117 12.58 -1.40 -19.53
N ASN A 118 13.42 -0.95 -20.46
CA ASN A 118 14.55 -1.73 -20.95
C ASN A 118 15.88 -1.10 -20.51
N PHE A 119 16.91 -1.94 -20.46
CA PHE A 119 18.27 -1.57 -20.10
C PHE A 119 19.25 -2.05 -21.17
N SER A 120 20.41 -1.41 -21.25
CA SER A 120 21.47 -1.83 -22.17
C SER A 120 22.84 -1.44 -21.64
N GLU A 121 23.89 -2.06 -22.18
CA GLU A 121 25.25 -1.71 -21.77
C GLU A 121 25.66 -0.30 -22.21
N SER A 122 25.35 0.08 -23.46
CA SER A 122 25.96 1.27 -24.08
C SER A 122 25.03 2.16 -24.91
N LYS A 123 23.79 1.73 -25.21
CA LYS A 123 22.91 2.47 -26.14
C LYS A 123 21.61 2.92 -25.49
N ALA A 124 21.55 4.20 -25.13
CA ALA A 124 20.29 4.81 -24.71
C ALA A 124 19.31 4.93 -25.88
N SER A 125 18.02 4.80 -25.58
CA SER A 125 16.90 5.22 -26.43
C SER A 125 15.76 5.71 -25.54
N LYS A 126 14.64 6.14 -26.11
CA LYS A 126 13.50 6.63 -25.31
C LYS A 126 13.10 5.64 -24.20
N MET A 127 12.96 4.36 -24.51
CA MET A 127 12.52 3.33 -23.54
C MET A 127 13.66 2.45 -23.02
N ASN A 128 14.91 2.84 -23.26
CA ASN A 128 16.09 2.03 -22.92
C ASN A 128 17.17 2.91 -22.25
N ILE A 129 17.49 2.62 -20.99
CA ILE A 129 18.54 3.32 -20.24
C ILE A 129 19.83 2.50 -20.22
N THR A 130 20.99 3.18 -20.23
CA THR A 130 22.27 2.46 -20.09
C THR A 130 22.50 2.01 -18.65
N ALA A 131 23.27 0.93 -18.47
CA ALA A 131 23.68 0.45 -17.15
C ALA A 131 24.34 1.56 -16.32
N ALA A 132 25.24 2.32 -16.94
CA ALA A 132 25.93 3.46 -16.30
C ALA A 132 24.95 4.56 -15.85
N ASN A 133 23.97 4.92 -16.67
CA ASN A 133 22.98 5.95 -16.30
C ASN A 133 22.06 5.44 -15.19
N PHE A 134 21.61 4.18 -15.25
CA PHE A 134 20.78 3.60 -14.20
C PHE A 134 21.55 3.53 -12.87
N GLU A 135 22.80 3.07 -12.87
CA GLU A 135 23.63 3.05 -11.67
C GLU A 135 23.87 4.46 -11.11
N ALA A 136 24.13 5.45 -11.95
CA ALA A 136 24.29 6.84 -11.53
C ALA A 136 23.01 7.39 -10.87
N GLN A 137 21.83 7.00 -11.36
CA GLN A 137 20.55 7.35 -10.75
C GLN A 137 20.37 6.68 -9.37
N MET A 138 20.69 5.39 -9.24
CA MET A 138 20.63 4.68 -7.94
C MET A 138 21.60 5.27 -6.92
N LYS A 139 22.80 5.66 -7.38
CA LYS A 139 23.79 6.38 -6.58
C LYS A 139 23.26 7.72 -6.09
N LEU A 140 22.65 8.52 -6.97
CA LEU A 140 22.05 9.80 -6.61
C LEU A 140 20.95 9.66 -5.56
N ILE A 141 20.06 8.66 -5.72
CA ILE A 141 19.03 8.33 -4.71
C ILE A 141 19.67 8.13 -3.34
N ARG A 142 20.76 7.35 -3.26
CA ARG A 142 21.46 7.07 -2.00
C ARG A 142 22.09 8.33 -1.41
N GLU A 143 22.86 9.05 -2.22
CA GLU A 143 23.63 10.22 -1.78
C GLU A 143 22.75 11.39 -1.33
N LYS A 144 21.55 11.50 -1.90
CA LYS A 144 20.57 12.53 -1.52
C LYS A 144 19.68 12.12 -0.34
N GLY A 145 19.88 10.91 0.19
CA GLY A 145 19.15 10.37 1.34
C GLY A 145 17.70 10.02 1.03
N TYR A 146 17.40 9.52 -0.17
CA TYR A 146 16.09 8.95 -0.48
C TYR A 146 16.00 7.51 0.03
N HIS A 147 14.81 7.13 0.48
CA HIS A 147 14.50 5.79 0.93
C HIS A 147 13.73 5.04 -0.15
N VAL A 148 14.33 4.00 -0.74
CA VAL A 148 13.59 3.15 -1.68
C VAL A 148 12.71 2.20 -0.88
N ILE A 149 11.39 2.34 -1.01
CA ILE A 149 10.41 1.54 -0.27
C ILE A 149 9.71 0.54 -1.19
N THR A 150 9.16 -0.53 -0.60
CA THR A 150 8.39 -1.53 -1.34
C THR A 150 7.03 -0.96 -1.77
N MET A 151 6.42 -1.61 -2.76
CA MET A 151 5.06 -1.26 -3.20
C MET A 151 4.02 -1.39 -2.08
N ASP A 152 4.16 -2.40 -1.23
CA ASP A 152 3.28 -2.60 -0.08
C ASP A 152 3.37 -1.46 0.93
N ARG A 153 4.58 -0.97 1.22
CA ARG A 153 4.76 0.20 2.10
C ARG A 153 4.16 1.46 1.51
N LEU A 154 4.24 1.64 0.18
CA LEU A 154 3.50 2.71 -0.50
C LEU A 154 1.99 2.57 -0.23
N PHE A 155 1.39 1.42 -0.49
CA PHE A 155 -0.06 1.24 -0.31
C PHE A 155 -0.51 1.35 1.15
N GLU A 156 0.30 0.87 2.10
CA GLU A 156 0.03 1.09 3.52
C GLU A 156 0.04 2.59 3.88
N PHE A 157 0.96 3.37 3.29
CA PHE A 157 0.98 4.82 3.47
C PHE A 157 -0.24 5.49 2.84
N LEU A 158 -0.59 5.11 1.61
CA LEU A 158 -1.75 5.66 0.90
C LEU A 158 -3.06 5.36 1.65
N GLN A 159 -3.18 4.17 2.21
CA GLN A 159 -4.36 3.76 2.99
C GLN A 159 -4.33 4.23 4.45
N PHE A 160 -3.45 5.17 4.80
CA PHE A 160 -3.32 5.74 6.14
C PHE A 160 -3.04 4.70 7.25
N LYS A 161 -2.44 3.55 6.89
CA LYS A 161 -2.12 2.47 7.82
C LYS A 161 -0.79 2.73 8.54
N THR A 162 0.22 3.22 7.83
CA THR A 162 1.58 3.45 8.33
C THR A 162 2.12 4.84 8.01
N GLN A 163 3.14 5.25 8.76
CA GLN A 163 4.09 6.28 8.34
C GLN A 163 5.23 5.64 7.54
N ILE A 164 5.83 6.40 6.63
CA ILE A 164 7.03 6.04 5.85
C ILE A 164 8.11 7.10 6.06
N PRO A 165 9.40 6.80 5.79
CA PRO A 165 10.43 7.82 5.83
C PRO A 165 10.12 9.00 4.92
N ASN A 166 10.52 10.20 5.31
CA ASN A 166 10.66 11.32 4.41
C ASN A 166 11.55 10.93 3.22
N LYS A 167 11.38 11.60 2.09
CA LYS A 167 12.10 11.27 0.85
C LYS A 167 11.96 9.80 0.40
N SER A 168 10.81 9.18 0.65
CA SER A 168 10.51 7.85 0.11
C SER A 168 10.30 7.88 -1.41
N VAL A 169 10.78 6.85 -2.12
CA VAL A 169 10.62 6.66 -3.57
C VAL A 169 10.34 5.19 -3.87
N VAL A 170 9.57 4.89 -4.92
CA VAL A 170 9.34 3.52 -5.40
C VAL A 170 9.96 3.35 -6.78
N ILE A 171 10.61 2.22 -7.02
CA ILE A 171 11.18 1.85 -8.31
C ILE A 171 10.33 0.76 -8.95
N THR A 172 9.89 0.99 -10.19
CA THR A 172 9.16 0.01 -10.99
C THR A 172 9.80 -0.20 -12.35
N ILE A 173 9.70 -1.42 -12.87
CA ILE A 173 10.16 -1.81 -14.20
C ILE A 173 8.99 -2.49 -14.92
N ASP A 174 8.78 -2.19 -16.19
CA ASP A 174 7.66 -2.72 -16.99
C ASP A 174 8.12 -3.81 -18.00
N ASP A 175 7.15 -4.46 -18.62
CA ASP A 175 7.22 -5.47 -19.70
C ASP A 175 7.76 -6.86 -19.34
N GLY A 176 8.96 -6.95 -18.77
CA GLY A 176 9.65 -8.23 -18.54
C GLY A 176 10.79 -8.54 -19.53
N TRP A 177 11.53 -7.50 -19.94
CA TRP A 177 12.76 -7.64 -20.72
C TRP A 177 13.85 -8.37 -19.92
N ARG A 178 14.66 -9.19 -20.62
CA ARG A 178 15.74 -9.97 -20.00
C ARG A 178 16.79 -9.09 -19.29
N THR A 179 16.98 -7.88 -19.78
CA THR A 179 17.93 -6.89 -19.25
C THR A 179 17.52 -6.36 -17.87
N ALA A 180 16.26 -6.49 -17.46
CA ALA A 180 15.86 -6.26 -16.07
C ALA A 180 16.59 -7.21 -15.11
N TYR A 181 16.80 -8.47 -15.52
CA TYR A 181 17.59 -9.44 -14.77
C TYR A 181 19.10 -9.22 -14.95
N GLU A 182 19.56 -9.02 -16.19
CA GLU A 182 21.00 -9.00 -16.47
C GLU A 182 21.70 -7.72 -16.00
N ILE A 183 20.99 -6.58 -15.99
CA ILE A 183 21.57 -5.26 -15.71
C ILE A 183 20.95 -4.65 -14.45
N ALA A 184 19.62 -4.48 -14.44
CA ALA A 184 18.98 -3.72 -13.36
C ALA A 184 19.05 -4.44 -12.01
N PHE A 185 18.81 -5.74 -12.00
CA PHE A 185 18.77 -6.55 -10.77
C PHE A 185 20.11 -6.58 -10.01
N PRO A 186 21.29 -6.82 -10.62
CA PRO A 186 22.58 -6.70 -9.94
C PRO A 186 22.84 -5.31 -9.36
N ILE A 187 22.46 -4.25 -10.08
CA ILE A 187 22.60 -2.87 -9.61
C ILE A 187 21.67 -2.66 -8.40
N LEU A 188 20.38 -2.99 -8.49
CA LEU A 188 19.46 -2.88 -7.36
C LEU A 188 19.96 -3.63 -6.11
N LYS A 189 20.49 -4.85 -6.28
CA LYS A 189 21.13 -5.62 -5.20
C LYS A 189 22.32 -4.90 -4.57
N LYS A 190 23.19 -4.28 -5.37
CA LYS A 190 24.34 -3.49 -4.90
C LYS A 190 23.92 -2.33 -3.97
N TYR A 191 22.74 -1.75 -4.19
CA TYR A 191 22.20 -0.66 -3.37
C TYR A 191 21.23 -1.13 -2.28
N GLY A 192 20.87 -2.42 -2.24
CA GLY A 192 19.84 -2.95 -1.33
C GLY A 192 18.44 -2.41 -1.62
N TYR A 193 18.16 -2.03 -2.86
CA TYR A 193 16.90 -1.39 -3.23
C TYR A 193 15.83 -2.40 -3.63
N PRO A 194 14.65 -2.38 -3.01
CA PRO A 194 13.51 -3.11 -3.53
C PRO A 194 13.02 -2.47 -4.83
N ALA A 195 12.39 -3.28 -5.68
CA ALA A 195 11.69 -2.80 -6.86
C ALA A 195 10.51 -3.70 -7.19
N THR A 196 9.59 -3.22 -8.03
CA THR A 196 8.47 -3.99 -8.56
C THR A 196 8.60 -4.13 -10.07
N LEU A 197 8.52 -5.35 -10.58
CA LEU A 197 8.47 -5.65 -12.01
C LEU A 197 7.02 -5.97 -12.41
N PHE A 198 6.45 -5.18 -13.31
CA PHE A 198 5.14 -5.41 -13.90
C PHE A 198 5.29 -6.29 -15.15
N LEU A 199 4.74 -7.50 -15.10
CA LEU A 199 4.92 -8.53 -16.12
C LEU A 199 3.78 -8.53 -17.14
N TYR A 200 4.14 -8.34 -18.41
CA TYR A 200 3.29 -8.65 -19.54
C TYR A 200 3.50 -10.14 -19.85
N THR A 201 2.52 -11.00 -19.49
CA THR A 201 2.77 -12.45 -19.39
C THR A 201 3.09 -13.14 -20.71
N ASP A 202 2.47 -12.78 -21.84
CA ASP A 202 2.83 -13.43 -23.12
C ASP A 202 4.21 -13.01 -23.65
N LEU A 203 4.81 -11.93 -23.12
CA LEU A 203 6.20 -11.58 -23.43
C LEU A 203 7.18 -12.59 -22.80
N ILE A 204 6.79 -13.26 -21.71
CA ILE A 204 7.67 -14.12 -20.92
C ILE A 204 7.82 -15.49 -21.59
N THR A 205 8.66 -15.52 -22.62
CA THR A 205 8.94 -16.71 -23.44
C THR A 205 10.22 -17.45 -23.06
N GLY A 206 11.07 -16.86 -22.20
CA GLY A 206 12.41 -17.37 -21.89
C GLY A 206 13.44 -17.24 -23.03
N GLY A 207 13.11 -16.51 -24.10
CA GLY A 207 14.01 -16.27 -25.23
C GLY A 207 15.17 -15.31 -24.92
N LYS A 208 15.98 -15.01 -25.94
CA LYS A 208 17.18 -14.14 -25.80
C LYS A 208 16.88 -12.72 -25.32
N LYS A 209 15.67 -12.20 -25.52
CA LYS A 209 15.31 -10.81 -25.20
C LYS A 209 14.39 -10.67 -23.98
N THR A 210 13.75 -11.75 -23.56
CA THR A 210 12.68 -11.71 -22.56
C THR A 210 13.05 -12.60 -21.39
N LEU A 211 12.46 -12.34 -20.23
CA LEU A 211 12.68 -13.20 -19.06
C LEU A 211 12.13 -14.61 -19.29
N SER A 212 12.66 -15.56 -18.53
CA SER A 212 12.03 -16.85 -18.24
C SER A 212 11.45 -16.83 -16.82
N TRP A 213 10.52 -17.74 -16.54
CA TRP A 213 9.97 -17.89 -15.20
C TRP A 213 11.00 -18.27 -14.13
N ASP A 214 12.09 -18.96 -14.51
CA ASP A 214 13.19 -19.26 -13.58
C ASP A 214 13.92 -17.98 -13.14
N LEU A 215 14.25 -17.08 -14.07
CA LEU A 215 14.88 -15.80 -13.75
C LEU A 215 13.94 -14.91 -12.92
N ILE A 216 12.64 -14.93 -13.23
CA ILE A 216 11.63 -14.22 -12.44
C ILE A 216 11.55 -14.77 -11.02
N ARG A 217 11.54 -16.10 -10.84
CA ARG A 217 11.56 -16.73 -9.51
C ARG A 217 12.79 -16.32 -8.71
N GLU A 218 13.96 -16.30 -9.32
CA GLU A 218 15.20 -15.89 -8.66
C GLU A 218 15.11 -14.43 -8.17
N MET A 219 14.71 -13.50 -9.04
CA MET A 219 14.50 -12.09 -8.64
C MET A 219 13.46 -11.98 -7.52
N SER A 220 12.38 -12.75 -7.60
CA SER A 220 11.29 -12.70 -6.62
C SER A 220 11.69 -13.23 -5.24
N GLN A 221 12.63 -14.17 -5.17
CA GLN A 221 13.22 -14.66 -3.93
C GLN A 221 14.25 -13.68 -3.33
N ASN A 222 14.73 -12.71 -4.14
CA ASN A 222 15.75 -11.73 -3.77
C ASN A 222 15.18 -10.30 -3.63
N GLY A 223 13.89 -10.17 -3.32
CA GLY A 223 13.28 -8.89 -2.95
C GLY A 223 12.70 -8.05 -4.09
N ILE A 224 12.64 -8.58 -5.32
CA ILE A 224 11.90 -7.94 -6.42
C ILE A 224 10.45 -8.43 -6.42
N ASP A 225 9.51 -7.51 -6.30
CA ASP A 225 8.08 -7.83 -6.34
C ASP A 225 7.61 -8.03 -7.79
N MET A 226 6.72 -8.99 -8.05
CA MET A 226 6.24 -9.35 -9.38
C MET A 226 4.75 -9.12 -9.48
N GLN A 227 4.32 -8.22 -10.37
CA GLN A 227 2.95 -7.72 -10.43
C GLN A 227 2.43 -7.69 -11.88
N GLY A 228 1.16 -7.35 -12.09
CA GLY A 228 0.50 -7.53 -13.40
C GLY A 228 0.74 -6.38 -14.38
N HIS A 229 1.03 -6.71 -15.64
CA HIS A 229 1.00 -5.77 -16.79
C HIS A 229 0.13 -6.31 -17.93
N THR A 230 -0.95 -7.02 -17.60
CA THR A 230 -1.89 -7.68 -18.51
C THR A 230 -1.30 -8.86 -19.28
N LYS A 231 -2.14 -9.54 -20.07
CA LYS A 231 -1.78 -10.77 -20.76
C LYS A 231 -1.01 -10.49 -22.03
N THR A 232 -1.51 -9.56 -22.88
CA THR A 232 -1.01 -9.24 -24.23
C THR A 232 -0.49 -7.79 -24.37
N HIS A 233 -0.47 -7.00 -23.29
CA HIS A 233 -0.18 -5.55 -23.32
C HIS A 233 -1.23 -4.74 -24.14
N ARG A 234 -2.48 -5.20 -24.15
CA ARG A 234 -3.58 -4.48 -24.80
C ARG A 234 -3.91 -3.19 -24.04
N ASN A 235 -4.20 -2.08 -24.75
CA ASN A 235 -4.81 -0.92 -24.10
C ASN A 235 -6.21 -1.29 -23.61
N LEU A 236 -6.36 -1.43 -22.29
CA LEU A 236 -7.60 -1.88 -21.67
C LEU A 236 -8.73 -0.86 -21.77
N SER A 237 -8.42 0.42 -21.99
CA SER A 237 -9.41 1.49 -22.01
C SER A 237 -10.11 1.68 -23.37
N LEU A 238 -9.54 1.12 -24.44
CA LEU A 238 -9.98 1.31 -25.81
C LEU A 238 -10.67 0.06 -26.37
N GLN A 239 -11.93 0.23 -26.73
CA GLN A 239 -12.67 -0.70 -27.57
C GLN A 239 -12.24 -0.49 -29.03
N GLY A 240 -12.00 -1.59 -29.76
CA GLY A 240 -11.65 -1.51 -31.18
C GLY A 240 -12.82 -0.99 -32.02
N GLU A 241 -12.53 -0.29 -33.12
CA GLU A 241 -13.57 0.34 -33.98
C GLU A 241 -14.64 -0.63 -34.49
N LYS A 242 -14.26 -1.90 -34.70
CA LYS A 242 -15.16 -2.97 -35.20
C LYS A 242 -15.49 -4.02 -34.14
N GLU A 243 -14.99 -3.84 -32.93
CA GLU A 243 -15.16 -4.82 -31.85
C GLU A 243 -16.52 -4.59 -31.17
N ALA A 244 -17.31 -5.64 -31.02
CA ALA A 244 -18.54 -5.53 -30.25
C ALA A 244 -18.22 -5.33 -28.76
N PHE A 245 -19.08 -4.63 -28.01
CA PHE A 245 -18.83 -4.37 -26.58
C PHE A 245 -18.63 -5.67 -25.77
N LYS A 246 -19.35 -6.74 -26.12
CA LYS A 246 -19.19 -8.05 -25.48
C LYS A 246 -17.79 -8.62 -25.70
N GLU A 247 -17.27 -8.55 -26.93
CA GLU A 247 -15.93 -9.03 -27.28
C GLU A 247 -14.85 -8.22 -26.56
N TYR A 248 -15.02 -6.89 -26.53
CA TYR A 248 -14.15 -5.99 -25.76
C TYR A 248 -14.12 -6.37 -24.29
N TYR A 249 -15.29 -6.50 -23.66
CA TYR A 249 -15.42 -6.88 -22.26
C TYR A 249 -14.76 -8.22 -21.96
N GLU A 250 -15.06 -9.26 -22.75
CA GLU A 250 -14.48 -10.60 -22.59
C GLU A 250 -12.95 -10.56 -22.77
N SER A 251 -12.46 -9.79 -23.75
CA SER A 251 -11.03 -9.63 -23.97
C SER A 251 -10.33 -8.95 -22.80
N ILE A 252 -10.79 -7.80 -22.31
CA ILE A 252 -10.12 -7.12 -21.18
C ILE A 252 -10.27 -7.89 -19.87
N ALA A 253 -11.36 -8.65 -19.69
CA ALA A 253 -11.51 -9.55 -18.55
C ALA A 253 -10.47 -10.68 -18.61
N ASN A 254 -10.24 -11.25 -19.80
CA ASN A 254 -9.21 -12.26 -20.04
C ASN A 254 -7.80 -11.69 -19.84
N GLU A 255 -7.52 -10.48 -20.34
CA GLU A 255 -6.23 -9.78 -20.14
C GLU A 255 -5.82 -9.73 -18.67
N ILE A 256 -6.77 -9.41 -17.79
CA ILE A 256 -6.55 -9.26 -16.35
C ILE A 256 -6.50 -10.64 -15.66
N ALA A 257 -7.51 -11.48 -15.90
CA ALA A 257 -7.66 -12.74 -15.17
C ALA A 257 -6.54 -13.73 -15.50
N GLU A 258 -6.18 -13.86 -16.78
CA GLU A 258 -5.18 -14.84 -17.21
C GLU A 258 -3.77 -14.44 -16.78
N SER A 259 -3.40 -13.16 -16.92
CA SER A 259 -2.10 -12.68 -16.42
C SER A 259 -1.97 -12.87 -14.90
N THR A 260 -3.05 -12.60 -14.15
CA THR A 260 -3.11 -12.85 -12.71
C THR A 260 -2.92 -14.33 -12.37
N ARG A 261 -3.63 -15.21 -13.07
CA ARG A 261 -3.55 -16.67 -12.87
C ARG A 261 -2.14 -17.18 -13.10
N VAL A 262 -1.54 -16.82 -14.23
CA VAL A 262 -0.19 -17.26 -14.61
C VAL A 262 0.85 -16.81 -13.58
N ILE A 263 0.85 -15.54 -13.17
CA ILE A 263 1.81 -15.05 -12.18
C ILE A 263 1.63 -15.76 -10.83
N LYS A 264 0.37 -15.95 -10.38
CA LYS A 264 0.05 -16.67 -9.14
C LYS A 264 0.57 -18.12 -9.18
N GLU A 265 0.33 -18.84 -10.27
CA GLU A 265 0.77 -20.22 -10.42
C GLU A 265 2.30 -20.36 -10.46
N GLN A 266 2.99 -19.42 -11.13
CA GLN A 266 4.45 -19.50 -11.29
C GLN A 266 5.23 -19.11 -10.03
N LEU A 267 4.64 -18.28 -9.17
CA LEU A 267 5.34 -17.67 -8.02
C LEU A 267 4.72 -18.01 -6.66
N ASN A 268 3.51 -18.57 -6.63
CA ASN A 268 2.73 -18.79 -5.41
C ASN A 268 2.60 -17.52 -4.56
N LYS A 269 2.34 -16.38 -5.22
CA LYS A 269 2.21 -15.04 -4.62
C LYS A 269 0.98 -14.33 -5.16
N GLU A 270 0.37 -13.47 -4.34
CA GLU A 270 -0.75 -12.64 -4.77
C GLU A 270 -0.31 -11.54 -5.75
N VAL A 271 -1.13 -11.31 -6.77
CA VAL A 271 -1.02 -10.14 -7.66
C VAL A 271 -2.00 -9.09 -7.16
N LYS A 272 -1.47 -8.01 -6.61
CA LYS A 272 -2.21 -6.94 -5.93
C LYS A 272 -2.25 -5.66 -6.76
N TYR A 273 -1.28 -5.49 -7.65
CA TYR A 273 -1.00 -4.25 -8.35
C TYR A 273 -0.96 -4.45 -9.86
N LEU A 274 -1.47 -3.48 -10.61
CA LEU A 274 -1.41 -3.48 -12.08
C LEU A 274 -0.81 -2.18 -12.63
N ALA A 275 0.19 -2.26 -13.50
CA ALA A 275 0.49 -1.15 -14.39
C ALA A 275 -0.44 -1.23 -15.61
N TYR A 276 -1.15 -0.15 -15.94
CA TYR A 276 -1.95 -0.13 -17.17
C TYR A 276 -1.03 -0.04 -18.38
N PRO A 277 -1.17 -0.91 -19.41
CA PRO A 277 -0.53 -0.69 -20.70
C PRO A 277 -0.86 0.71 -21.20
N TYR A 278 0.16 1.46 -21.60
CA TYR A 278 0.08 2.87 -22.02
C TYR A 278 -0.39 3.87 -20.94
N GLY A 279 -0.72 3.40 -19.73
CA GLY A 279 -1.14 4.22 -18.60
C GLY A 279 -2.62 4.61 -18.59
N ASP A 280 -3.42 4.11 -19.52
CA ASP A 280 -4.83 4.48 -19.67
C ASP A 280 -5.77 3.52 -18.95
N SER A 281 -6.86 4.05 -18.41
CA SER A 281 -7.89 3.26 -17.73
C SER A 281 -9.27 3.93 -17.82
N ASN A 282 -10.31 3.17 -17.55
CA ASN A 282 -11.68 3.66 -17.44
C ASN A 282 -12.42 2.93 -16.29
N ARG A 283 -13.66 3.33 -16.00
CA ARG A 283 -14.44 2.77 -14.87
C ARG A 283 -14.69 1.27 -14.99
N LEU A 284 -14.85 0.75 -16.21
CA LEU A 284 -15.05 -0.68 -16.44
C LEU A 284 -13.79 -1.48 -16.09
N VAL A 285 -12.63 -1.01 -16.55
CA VAL A 285 -11.33 -1.62 -16.23
C VAL A 285 -11.10 -1.66 -14.72
N VAL A 286 -11.33 -0.54 -14.02
CA VAL A 286 -11.18 -0.49 -12.55
C VAL A 286 -12.11 -1.48 -11.85
N ALA A 287 -13.36 -1.64 -12.32
CA ALA A 287 -14.29 -2.61 -11.75
C ALA A 287 -13.81 -4.05 -11.95
N LEU A 288 -13.26 -4.37 -13.13
CA LEU A 288 -12.68 -5.69 -13.41
C LEU A 288 -11.42 -5.96 -12.57
N LEU A 289 -10.56 -4.97 -12.38
CA LEU A 289 -9.40 -5.11 -11.50
C LEU A 289 -9.82 -5.41 -10.06
N ARG A 290 -10.77 -4.65 -9.50
CA ARG A 290 -11.31 -4.91 -8.15
C ARG A 290 -11.89 -6.32 -8.04
N LYS A 291 -12.65 -6.76 -9.05
CA LYS A 291 -13.21 -8.12 -9.10
C LYS A 291 -12.13 -9.21 -9.06
N ASN A 292 -10.93 -8.94 -9.59
CA ASN A 292 -9.80 -9.86 -9.61
C ASN A 292 -8.87 -9.73 -8.39
N GLY A 293 -9.24 -8.93 -7.38
CA GLY A 293 -8.49 -8.79 -6.13
C GLY A 293 -7.35 -7.77 -6.16
N TYR A 294 -7.25 -6.96 -7.22
CA TYR A 294 -6.32 -5.84 -7.24
C TYR A 294 -6.76 -4.78 -6.23
N ILE A 295 -5.77 -4.20 -5.54
CA ILE A 295 -5.98 -3.09 -4.60
C ILE A 295 -5.46 -1.76 -5.13
N GLY A 296 -4.72 -1.77 -6.24
CA GLY A 296 -4.34 -0.54 -6.91
C GLY A 296 -3.70 -0.72 -8.27
N ALA A 297 -3.60 0.39 -9.00
CA ALA A 297 -3.13 0.40 -10.36
C ALA A 297 -2.49 1.73 -10.80
N PHE A 298 -1.59 1.64 -11.78
CA PHE A 298 -0.62 2.67 -12.09
C PHE A 298 -0.75 3.18 -13.51
N THR A 299 -0.79 4.50 -13.63
CA THR A 299 -0.76 5.24 -14.89
C THR A 299 0.69 5.54 -15.30
N VAL A 300 0.88 6.32 -16.36
CA VAL A 300 2.16 6.95 -16.73
C VAL A 300 2.14 8.46 -16.57
N GLN A 301 1.16 8.99 -15.82
CA GLN A 301 1.09 10.41 -15.50
C GLN A 301 2.18 10.76 -14.48
N ARG A 302 3.03 11.72 -14.83
CA ARG A 302 4.09 12.21 -13.95
C ARG A 302 3.51 12.91 -12.72
N GLY A 303 4.01 12.59 -11.53
CA GLY A 303 3.66 13.26 -10.29
C GLY A 303 3.97 12.42 -9.05
N GLY A 304 3.97 13.07 -7.88
CA GLY A 304 4.02 12.38 -6.60
C GLY A 304 2.64 11.87 -6.17
N ASN A 305 2.62 10.87 -5.29
CA ASN A 305 1.41 10.23 -4.80
C ASN A 305 1.21 10.56 -3.30
N PRO A 306 0.28 11.47 -2.96
CA PRO A 306 -0.12 11.72 -1.57
C PRO A 306 -1.10 10.66 -1.09
N PHE A 307 -1.33 10.57 0.23
CA PHE A 307 -2.20 9.52 0.80
C PHE A 307 -3.66 9.56 0.32
N PHE A 308 -4.15 10.70 -0.14
CA PHE A 308 -5.50 10.86 -0.66
C PHE A 308 -5.62 10.63 -2.18
N ILE A 309 -4.57 10.12 -2.84
CA ILE A 309 -4.64 9.72 -4.25
C ILE A 309 -5.63 8.55 -4.44
N ALA A 310 -6.27 8.46 -5.60
CA ALA A 310 -7.09 7.30 -5.91
C ALA A 310 -6.22 6.06 -6.16
N ASP A 311 -6.50 4.98 -5.44
CA ASP A 311 -5.72 3.71 -5.47
C ASP A 311 -5.49 3.14 -6.88
N PHE A 312 -6.40 3.41 -7.82
CA PHE A 312 -6.37 2.90 -9.21
C PHE A 312 -5.90 3.94 -10.23
N ALA A 313 -5.33 5.06 -9.77
CA ALA A 313 -4.80 6.14 -10.59
C ALA A 313 -3.43 6.62 -10.07
N ILE A 314 -2.61 5.68 -9.55
CA ILE A 314 -1.28 6.00 -9.04
C ILE A 314 -0.43 6.56 -10.18
N LYS A 315 0.23 7.68 -9.91
CA LYS A 315 1.08 8.41 -10.85
C LYS A 315 2.47 7.78 -10.91
N ARG A 316 3.04 7.69 -12.11
CA ARG A 316 4.41 7.23 -12.34
C ARG A 316 5.16 8.18 -13.27
N SER A 317 6.41 8.42 -12.94
CA SER A 317 7.34 9.18 -13.76
C SER A 317 8.12 8.23 -14.65
N MET A 318 7.84 8.25 -15.97
CA MET A 318 8.64 7.49 -16.93
C MET A 318 10.07 8.04 -16.99
N ILE A 319 11.04 7.15 -16.85
CA ILE A 319 12.46 7.49 -16.90
C ILE A 319 13.00 7.07 -18.28
N TYR A 320 13.24 8.07 -19.12
CA TYR A 320 13.74 7.88 -20.47
C TYR A 320 15.27 7.77 -20.49
N GLY A 321 15.82 7.07 -21.48
CA GLY A 321 17.25 6.80 -21.56
C GLY A 321 18.14 8.03 -21.79
N ASP A 322 17.59 9.09 -22.36
CA ASP A 322 18.24 10.39 -22.59
C ASP A 322 18.13 11.34 -21.38
N MET A 323 17.57 10.88 -20.26
CA MET A 323 17.42 11.67 -19.05
C MET A 323 18.74 11.76 -18.27
N ASP A 324 19.36 12.94 -18.29
CA ASP A 324 20.48 13.26 -17.42
C ASP A 324 20.10 13.30 -15.93
N LEU A 325 21.08 13.35 -15.03
CA LEU A 325 20.86 13.33 -13.59
C LEU A 325 20.07 14.54 -13.06
N ASN A 326 20.22 15.72 -13.67
CA ASN A 326 19.49 16.92 -13.25
C ASN A 326 18.00 16.81 -13.60
N ARG A 327 17.69 16.25 -14.78
CA ARG A 327 16.31 15.95 -15.19
C ARG A 327 15.74 14.79 -14.38
N PHE A 328 16.55 13.79 -14.05
CA PHE A 328 16.17 12.68 -13.19
C PHE A 328 15.76 13.16 -11.79
N GLU A 329 16.57 14.02 -11.15
CA GLU A 329 16.30 14.54 -9.81
C GLU A 329 14.94 15.28 -9.72
N LYS A 330 14.49 15.91 -10.81
CA LYS A 330 13.15 16.54 -10.87
C LYS A 330 11.99 15.54 -10.80
N ASN A 331 12.23 14.25 -10.86
CA ASN A 331 11.22 13.21 -10.64
C ASN A 331 11.19 12.71 -9.20
N LEU A 332 12.07 13.20 -8.33
CA LEU A 332 12.19 12.79 -6.93
C LEU A 332 11.50 13.77 -5.96
N VAL A 333 10.46 14.47 -6.42
CA VAL A 333 9.70 15.40 -5.55
C VAL A 333 8.88 14.59 -4.54
N THR A 334 9.19 14.79 -3.26
CA THR A 334 8.64 13.99 -2.14
C THR A 334 7.78 14.77 -1.15
N PHE A 335 7.57 16.06 -1.43
CA PHE A 335 6.77 16.93 -0.58
C PHE A 335 6.09 17.98 -1.44
N SER A 336 4.78 18.17 -1.25
CA SER A 336 4.01 19.27 -1.82
C SER A 336 3.81 20.32 -0.75
N LYS A 337 4.24 21.56 -1.02
CA LYS A 337 4.02 22.69 -0.13
C LYS A 337 2.62 23.25 -0.37
N GLU A 338 1.85 23.43 0.69
CA GLU A 338 0.53 24.06 0.67
C GLU A 338 0.49 25.22 1.66
N GLU A 339 -0.21 26.28 1.31
CA GLU A 339 -0.57 27.34 2.24
C GLU A 339 -1.98 27.05 2.77
N PHE A 340 -2.06 26.32 3.89
CA PHE A 340 -3.32 26.16 4.62
C PHE A 340 -3.64 27.51 5.28
N LYS A 341 -4.40 28.35 4.59
CA LYS A 341 -4.92 29.63 5.10
C LYS A 341 -6.17 29.45 5.93
#